data_AF-A0A848ZLF4-F1
#
_entry.id   AF-A0A848ZLF4-F1
#
_cell.length_a   1.000
_cell.length_b   1.000
_cell.length_c   1.000
_cell.angle_alpha   90.00
_cell.angle_beta   90.00
_cell.angle_gamma   90.00
#
_symmetry.space_group_name_H-M   'P 1'
#
loop_
_entity.id
_entity.type
_entity.pdbx_description
1 polymer ?
#
loop_
_entity_poly.entity_id
_entity_poly.type
_entity_poly.pdbx_seq_one_letter_code
_entity_poly.pdbx_strand_id
1 'polypeptide(L)'
;IIEDLDLDLMKDCAKLFEGSHNFTAYTARLQPGTKVIRKIDSCEIIENDILEANFFPEKSYALRICGAGFMRYQIRMIMGALIQVGKGELNKEEIKASLSNTHSCELTFVAPGSGLLLNDVQFE
;
A
#
# COMPACT_ATOMS: atom_id res chain seq x y z
N ILE A 1 -12.19 2.97 18.72
CA ILE A 1 -12.37 4.31 18.14
C ILE A 1 -12.01 4.16 16.68
N ILE A 2 -12.99 4.26 15.78
CA ILE A 2 -12.68 4.38 14.34
C ILE A 2 -12.19 5.82 14.23
N GLU A 3 -10.87 5.99 14.12
CA GLU A 3 -10.32 7.30 13.77
C GLU A 3 -10.81 7.63 12.36
N ASP A 4 -11.38 8.81 12.17
CA ASP A 4 -11.76 9.28 10.84
C ASP A 4 -10.50 9.44 10.01
N LEU A 5 -10.33 8.57 9.00
CA LEU A 5 -9.22 8.65 8.07
C LEU A 5 -9.58 9.61 6.93
N ASP A 6 -8.62 10.46 6.54
CA ASP A 6 -8.74 11.27 5.31
C ASP A 6 -8.64 10.37 4.07
N LEU A 7 -9.77 9.79 3.67
CA LEU A 7 -9.86 8.87 2.55
C LEU A 7 -9.48 9.50 1.21
N ASP A 8 -9.74 10.79 1.03
CA ASP A 8 -9.43 11.47 -0.22
C ASP A 8 -7.92 11.68 -0.35
N LEU A 9 -7.26 12.08 0.75
CA LEU A 9 -5.80 12.14 0.79
C LEU A 9 -5.16 10.76 0.62
N MET A 10 -5.73 9.71 1.21
CA MET A 10 -5.27 8.34 1.02
C MET A 10 -5.37 7.91 -0.45
N LYS A 11 -6.50 8.17 -1.11
CA LYS A 11 -6.70 7.87 -2.55
C LYS A 11 -5.70 8.62 -3.43
N ASP A 12 -5.44 9.88 -3.12
CA ASP A 12 -4.47 10.69 -3.87
C ASP A 12 -3.04 10.19 -3.67
N CYS A 13 -2.68 9.74 -2.47
CA CYS A 13 -1.36 9.18 -2.19
C CYS A 13 -1.20 7.76 -2.76
N ALA A 14 -2.28 6.96 -2.85
CA ALA A 14 -2.25 5.63 -3.45
C ALA A 14 -1.74 5.65 -4.90
N LYS A 15 -2.09 6.69 -5.67
CA LYS A 15 -1.62 6.86 -7.05
C LYS A 15 -0.12 7.09 -7.20
N LEU A 16 0.56 7.56 -6.14
CA LEU A 16 2.02 7.79 -6.19
C LEU A 16 2.81 6.49 -6.31
N PHE A 17 2.20 5.37 -5.91
CA PHE A 17 2.81 4.04 -5.98
C PHE A 17 2.84 3.48 -7.39
N GLU A 18 2.05 4.01 -8.32
CA GLU A 18 2.00 3.56 -9.72
C GLU A 18 3.30 3.92 -10.47
N GLY A 19 3.75 3.03 -11.36
CA GLY A 19 4.99 3.16 -12.09
C GLY A 19 6.17 2.42 -11.44
N SER A 20 7.39 2.80 -11.82
CA SER A 20 8.63 2.12 -11.42
C SER A 20 9.35 2.89 -10.32
N HIS A 21 9.40 2.35 -9.11
CA HIS A 21 9.95 3.02 -7.93
C HIS A 21 10.89 2.14 -7.13
N ASN A 22 11.65 2.77 -6.22
CA ASN A 22 12.42 2.05 -5.22
C ASN A 22 11.54 1.74 -4.00
N PHE A 23 11.24 0.45 -3.81
CA PHE A 23 10.38 -0.02 -2.73
C PHE A 23 11.16 -0.54 -1.51
N THR A 24 12.42 -0.10 -1.32
CA THR A 24 13.26 -0.50 -0.17
C THR A 24 12.56 -0.20 1.16
N ALA A 25 11.85 0.92 1.28
CA ALA A 25 11.08 1.29 2.48
C ALA A 25 9.82 0.42 2.71
N TYR A 26 9.42 -0.38 1.71
CA TYR A 26 8.20 -1.19 1.73
C TYR A 26 8.54 -2.68 1.79
N THR A 27 9.51 -3.07 2.63
CA THR A 27 9.73 -4.47 2.97
C THR A 27 10.34 -4.61 4.36
N ALA A 28 9.92 -5.61 5.14
CA ALA A 28 10.41 -5.76 6.51
C ALA A 28 11.85 -6.29 6.61
N ARG A 29 12.38 -6.95 5.56
CA ARG A 29 13.77 -7.42 5.54
C ARG A 29 14.24 -7.63 4.11
N LEU A 30 15.19 -6.79 3.68
CA LEU A 30 15.88 -6.96 2.41
C LEU A 30 16.79 -8.17 2.47
N GLN A 31 16.59 -9.09 1.53
CA GLN A 31 17.52 -10.19 1.31
C GLN A 31 18.59 -9.75 0.31
N PRO A 32 19.84 -10.25 0.43
CA PRO A 32 20.87 -10.00 -0.57
C PRO A 32 20.37 -10.35 -1.98
N GLY A 33 20.58 -9.44 -2.95
CA GLY A 33 20.13 -9.64 -4.34
C GLY A 33 18.65 -9.35 -4.61
N THR A 34 17.88 -8.87 -3.63
CA THR A 34 16.48 -8.46 -3.85
C THR A 34 16.42 -7.31 -4.86
N LYS A 35 15.65 -7.48 -5.93
CA LYS A 35 15.31 -6.37 -6.85
C LYS A 35 14.32 -5.43 -6.15
N VAL A 36 14.82 -4.27 -5.72
CA VAL A 36 14.05 -3.24 -4.99
C VAL A 36 13.31 -2.28 -5.90
N ILE A 37 13.79 -2.13 -7.14
CA ILE A 37 13.04 -1.43 -8.18
C ILE A 37 11.95 -2.37 -8.69
N ARG A 38 10.69 -2.00 -8.52
CA ARG A 38 9.52 -2.75 -9.00
C ARG A 38 8.60 -1.81 -9.76
N LYS A 39 7.79 -2.38 -10.64
CA LYS A 39 6.71 -1.66 -11.32
C LYS A 39 5.38 -2.08 -10.72
N ILE A 40 4.56 -1.09 -10.38
CA ILE A 40 3.15 -1.26 -10.07
C ILE A 40 2.36 -0.70 -11.26
N ASP A 41 1.44 -1.49 -11.79
CA ASP A 41 0.64 -1.11 -12.95
C ASP A 41 -0.56 -0.25 -12.56
N SER A 42 -1.19 -0.54 -11.42
CA SER A 42 -2.24 0.31 -10.82
C SER A 42 -2.27 0.19 -9.29
N CYS A 43 -2.66 1.27 -8.61
CA CYS A 43 -2.78 1.31 -7.15
C CYS A 43 -3.87 2.30 -6.72
N GLU A 44 -5.02 1.77 -6.30
CA GLU A 44 -6.21 2.56 -6.03
C GLU A 44 -6.96 2.08 -4.78
N ILE A 45 -7.53 3.03 -4.03
CA ILE A 45 -8.48 2.72 -2.96
C ILE A 45 -9.89 2.88 -3.52
N ILE A 46 -10.62 1.77 -3.54
CA ILE A 46 -11.99 1.69 -4.06
C ILE A 46 -12.95 1.31 -2.94
N GLU A 47 -14.24 1.58 -3.15
CA GLU A 47 -15.29 1.02 -2.29
C GLU A 47 -15.23 -0.51 -2.37
N ASN A 48 -15.35 -1.17 -1.23
CA ASN A 48 -15.23 -2.62 -1.15
C ASN A 48 -16.57 -3.26 -1.53
N ASP A 49 -16.62 -3.74 -2.77
CA ASP A 49 -17.67 -4.59 -3.34
C ASP A 49 -17.22 -6.05 -3.53
N ILE A 50 -16.02 -6.40 -3.05
CA ILE A 50 -15.36 -7.69 -3.31
C ILE A 50 -15.52 -8.65 -2.13
N LEU A 51 -15.34 -8.12 -0.91
CA LEU A 51 -15.36 -8.91 0.32
C LEU A 51 -16.57 -8.56 1.16
N GLU A 52 -17.41 -9.56 1.43
CA GLU A 52 -18.54 -9.44 2.35
C GLU A 52 -18.24 -10.23 3.63
N ALA A 53 -18.42 -9.59 4.78
CA ALA A 53 -18.36 -10.24 6.08
C ALA A 53 -19.28 -9.54 7.06
N ASN A 54 -19.94 -10.31 7.94
CA ASN A 54 -20.92 -9.79 8.91
C ASN A 54 -20.36 -8.72 9.87
N PHE A 55 -19.03 -8.59 9.96
CA PHE A 55 -18.34 -7.62 10.81
C PHE A 55 -17.81 -6.40 10.05
N PHE A 56 -18.02 -6.32 8.74
CA PHE A 56 -17.70 -5.11 7.99
C PHE A 56 -18.77 -4.04 8.23
N PRO A 57 -18.36 -2.76 8.33
CA PRO A 57 -19.31 -1.66 8.33
C PRO A 57 -20.09 -1.63 7.01
N GLU A 58 -21.27 -0.98 7.00
CA GLU A 58 -22.10 -0.81 5.80
C GLU A 58 -21.30 -0.26 4.62
N LYS A 59 -20.36 0.64 4.90
CA LYS A 59 -19.42 1.18 3.92
C LYS A 59 -17.99 0.81 4.29
N SER A 60 -17.32 0.06 3.41
CA SER A 60 -15.92 -0.32 3.56
C SER A 60 -15.15 -0.04 2.27
N TYR A 61 -13.81 -0.05 2.35
CA TYR A 61 -12.94 0.26 1.23
C TYR A 61 -11.81 -0.77 1.15
N ALA A 62 -11.31 -1.00 -0.06
CA ALA A 62 -10.20 -1.90 -0.34
C ALA A 62 -9.11 -1.18 -1.15
N LEU A 63 -7.85 -1.44 -0.81
CA LEU A 63 -6.72 -1.10 -1.66
C LEU A 63 -6.58 -2.19 -2.74
N ARG A 64 -6.82 -1.84 -4.00
CA ARG A 64 -6.56 -2.69 -5.16
C ARG A 64 -5.22 -2.30 -5.77
N ILE A 65 -4.35 -3.29 -5.94
CA ILE A 65 -2.98 -3.08 -6.43
C ILE A 65 -2.61 -4.18 -7.41
N CYS A 66 -2.16 -3.79 -8.60
CA CYS A 66 -1.80 -4.70 -9.68
C CYS A 66 -0.32 -4.51 -10.07
N GLY A 67 0.36 -5.61 -10.33
CA GLY A 67 1.75 -5.61 -10.77
C GLY A 67 2.26 -7.02 -11.02
N ALA A 68 3.37 -7.14 -11.75
CA ALA A 68 3.97 -8.43 -12.10
C ALA A 68 4.46 -9.26 -10.88
N GLY A 69 4.62 -8.62 -9.72
CA GLY A 69 4.96 -9.29 -8.47
C GLY A 69 5.51 -8.34 -7.42
N PHE A 70 5.32 -8.71 -6.16
CA PHE A 70 5.62 -7.87 -5.00
C PHE A 70 6.66 -8.50 -4.08
N MET A 71 7.43 -7.65 -3.39
CA MET A 71 8.36 -8.08 -2.34
C MET A 71 7.60 -8.51 -1.07
N ARG A 72 8.31 -9.21 -0.18
CA ARG A 72 7.73 -9.64 1.09
C ARG A 72 7.21 -8.43 1.88
N TYR A 73 5.92 -8.50 2.21
CA TYR A 73 5.15 -7.47 2.93
C TYR A 73 4.92 -6.14 2.21
N GLN A 74 5.35 -6.00 0.95
CA GLN A 74 5.23 -4.73 0.21
C GLN A 74 3.82 -4.15 0.24
N ILE A 75 2.81 -4.94 -0.11
CA ILE A 75 1.41 -4.49 -0.10
C ILE A 75 0.93 -4.08 1.29
N ARG A 76 1.29 -4.86 2.31
CA ARG A 76 0.90 -4.60 3.71
C ARG A 76 1.56 -3.34 4.27
N MET A 77 2.76 -3.01 3.80
CA MET A 77 3.45 -1.78 4.16
C MET A 77 2.94 -0.57 3.38
N ILE A 78 2.55 -0.75 2.11
CA ILE A 78 1.85 0.29 1.32
C ILE A 78 0.54 0.67 2.03
N MET A 79 -0.29 -0.33 2.36
CA MET A 79 -1.52 -0.09 3.11
C MET A 79 -1.24 0.56 4.46
N GLY A 80 -0.18 0.13 5.15
CA GLY A 80 0.25 0.74 6.40
C GLY A 80 0.59 2.22 6.28
N ALA A 81 1.38 2.59 5.27
CA ALA A 81 1.73 3.99 5.00
C ALA A 81 0.49 4.82 4.62
N LEU A 82 -0.43 4.25 3.83
CA LEU A 82 -1.69 4.93 3.49
C LEU A 82 -2.56 5.16 4.74
N ILE A 83 -2.62 4.21 5.67
CA ILE A 83 -3.32 4.42 6.95
C ILE A 83 -2.68 5.58 7.72
N GLN A 84 -1.35 5.64 7.79
CA GLN A 84 -0.64 6.75 8.44
C GLN A 84 -0.91 8.09 7.75
N VAL A 85 -1.01 8.11 6.42
CA VAL A 85 -1.47 9.29 5.66
C VAL A 85 -2.88 9.70 6.08
N GLY A 86 -3.82 8.76 6.12
CA GLY A 86 -5.20 9.04 6.54
C GLY A 86 -5.32 9.57 7.96
N LYS A 87 -4.36 9.22 8.84
CA LYS A 87 -4.26 9.74 10.22
C LYS A 87 -3.52 11.09 10.33
N GLY A 88 -2.94 11.58 9.24
CA GLY A 88 -2.07 12.76 9.24
C GLY A 88 -0.68 12.53 9.86
N GLU A 89 -0.27 11.27 10.05
CA GLU A 89 1.06 10.88 10.55
C GLU A 89 2.13 10.91 9.44
N LEU A 90 1.71 10.75 8.18
CA LEU A 90 2.54 10.90 6.98
C LEU A 90 1.90 11.88 6.00
N ASN A 91 2.72 12.60 5.25
CA ASN A 91 2.29 13.48 4.18
C ASN A 91 2.72 12.97 2.78
N LYS A 92 2.25 13.67 1.76
CA LYS A 92 2.46 13.31 0.35
C LYS A 92 3.94 13.32 -0.05
N GLU A 93 4.70 14.27 0.47
CA GLU A 93 6.13 14.46 0.21
C GLU A 93 6.94 13.32 0.83
N GLU A 94 6.56 12.86 2.03
CA GLU A 94 7.17 11.70 2.68
C GLU A 94 6.93 10.40 1.90
N ILE A 95 5.73 10.21 1.33
CA ILE A 95 5.45 9.08 0.43
C ILE A 95 6.30 9.15 -0.85
N LYS A 96 6.47 10.34 -1.44
CA LYS A 96 7.37 10.49 -2.61
C LYS A 96 8.82 10.20 -2.24
N ALA A 97 9.25 10.64 -1.07
CA ALA A 97 10.60 10.41 -0.58
C ALA A 97 10.86 8.93 -0.31
N SER A 98 9.91 8.19 0.28
CA SER A 98 10.04 6.76 0.57
C SER A 98 10.09 5.88 -0.69
N LEU A 99 9.58 6.36 -1.82
CA LEU A 99 9.66 5.71 -3.14
C LEU A 99 10.96 6.04 -3.90
N SER A 100 11.77 6.95 -3.35
CA SER A 100 13.04 7.38 -3.93
C SER A 100 14.24 6.65 -3.31
N ASN A 101 15.43 6.86 -3.87
CA ASN A 101 16.67 6.28 -3.34
C ASN A 101 17.40 7.21 -2.34
N THR A 102 16.88 8.42 -2.11
CA THR A 102 17.64 9.50 -1.45
C THR A 102 17.28 9.71 0.02
N HIS A 103 16.12 9.23 0.47
CA HIS A 103 15.69 9.36 1.86
C HIS A 103 15.01 8.08 2.35
N SER A 104 15.65 7.38 3.29
CA SER A 104 15.03 6.26 3.99
C SER A 104 14.10 6.82 5.07
N CYS A 105 12.84 7.09 4.71
CA CYS A 105 11.77 7.06 5.70
C CYS A 105 11.64 5.60 6.17
N GLU A 106 11.87 5.34 7.45
CA GLU A 106 11.69 4.00 8.02
C GLU A 106 10.20 3.77 8.30
N LEU A 107 9.52 3.11 7.37
CA LEU A 107 8.14 2.68 7.57
C LEU A 107 8.15 1.39 8.38
N THR A 108 7.56 1.44 9.58
CA THR A 108 7.56 0.30 10.51
C THR A 108 6.20 -0.38 10.63
N PHE A 109 5.13 0.30 10.22
CA PHE A 109 3.78 -0.22 10.34
C PHE A 109 3.46 -1.21 9.21
N VAL A 110 3.19 -2.46 9.60
CA VAL A 110 2.78 -3.53 8.68
C VAL A 110 1.32 -3.85 8.96
N ALA A 111 0.43 -3.50 8.03
CA ALA A 111 -1.00 -3.79 8.16
C ALA A 111 -1.25 -5.29 8.41
N PRO A 112 -2.30 -5.72 9.13
CA PRO A 112 -2.59 -7.14 9.35
C PRO A 112 -2.73 -7.94 8.05
N GLY A 113 -2.26 -9.19 8.05
CA GLY A 113 -2.34 -10.06 6.86
C GLY A 113 -3.73 -10.60 6.58
N SER A 114 -4.62 -10.61 7.57
CA SER A 114 -5.98 -11.15 7.47
C SER A 114 -6.88 -10.37 6.52
N GLY A 115 -6.56 -9.12 6.19
CA GLY A 115 -7.28 -8.30 5.22
C GLY A 115 -6.70 -8.33 3.80
N LEU A 116 -5.64 -9.11 3.56
CA LEU A 116 -5.00 -9.22 2.24
C LEU A 116 -5.47 -10.49 1.53
N LEU A 117 -6.02 -10.32 0.33
CA LEU A 117 -6.45 -11.39 -0.56
C LEU A 117 -5.76 -11.26 -1.92
N LEU A 118 -5.32 -12.38 -2.50
CA LEU A 118 -4.99 -12.45 -3.92
C LEU A 118 -6.28 -12.53 -4.73
N ASN A 119 -6.61 -11.46 -5.46
CA ASN A 119 -7.86 -11.36 -6.19
C ASN A 119 -7.84 -12.11 -7.53
N ASP A 120 -6.79 -11.94 -8.32
CA ASP A 120 -6.68 -12.53 -9.66
C ASP A 120 -5.21 -12.72 -10.07
N VAL A 121 -4.97 -13.66 -11.00
CA VAL A 121 -3.68 -13.90 -11.66
C VAL A 121 -3.93 -14.12 -13.15
N GLN A 122 -3.40 -13.21 -13.95
CA GLN A 122 -3.48 -13.27 -15.41
C GLN A 122 -2.30 -14.08 -15.96
N PHE A 123 -2.59 -15.01 -16.87
CA PHE A 123 -1.60 -15.78 -17.65
C PHE A 123 -1.67 -15.37 -19.12
N GLU A 124 -0.56 -15.53 -19.84
CA GLU A 124 -0.51 -15.40 -21.31
C GLU A 124 -1.02 -16.68 -22.00
#